data_AF-A0A7S3PC76-F1
#
_entry.id   AF-A0A7S3PC76-F1
#
_cell.length_a   1.000
_cell.length_b   1.000
_cell.length_c   1.000
_cell.angle_alpha   90.00
_cell.angle_beta   90.00
_cell.angle_gamma   90.00
#
_symmetry.space_group_name_H-M   'P 1'
#
loop_
_entity.id
_entity.type
_entity.pdbx_description
1 polymer ?
#
loop_
_entity_poly.entity_id
_entity_poly.type
_entity_poly.pdbx_seq_one_letter_code
_entity_poly.pdbx_strand_id
1 'polypeptide(L)'
;EQCVALLSAMTFTEKNSEDDDPASKMKSFLSAPFYKLQEVARTVVQVEASCGVDVKEDEFVDSFNCGMMEAVYAWCKGAKFVQVQQLTNAYEGTTIRTLRRLEELVRQITVAAKAIGNQELEAKFEKGGELIKRDIVFCSSLYL
;
A
#
# COMPACT_ATOMS: atom_id res chain seq x y z
N GLU A 1 -1.03 -4.27 -10.74
CA GLU A 1 -0.87 -2.84 -10.42
C GLU A 1 -1.85 -2.35 -9.34
N GLN A 2 -3.17 -2.41 -9.55
CA GLN A 2 -4.15 -1.86 -8.60
C GLN A 2 -4.07 -2.51 -7.20
N CYS A 3 -3.90 -3.83 -7.12
CA CYS A 3 -3.75 -4.53 -5.82
C CYS A 3 -2.51 -4.05 -5.05
N VAL A 4 -1.39 -3.85 -5.76
CA VAL A 4 -0.14 -3.36 -5.16
C VAL A 4 -0.30 -1.92 -4.67
N ALA A 5 -1.01 -1.08 -5.44
CA ALA A 5 -1.34 0.27 -5.01
C ALA A 5 -2.17 0.26 -3.72
N LEU A 6 -3.20 -0.59 -3.62
CA LEU A 6 -3.99 -0.70 -2.39
C LEU A 6 -3.15 -1.14 -1.17
N LEU A 7 -2.27 -2.14 -1.35
CA LEU A 7 -1.37 -2.60 -0.29
C LEU A 7 -0.40 -1.53 0.20
N SER A 8 -0.07 -0.54 -0.65
CA SER A 8 0.76 0.59 -0.23
C SER A 8 0.17 1.37 0.94
N ALA A 9 -1.17 1.41 1.05
CA ALA A 9 -1.86 2.08 2.14
C ALA A 9 -1.64 1.43 3.50
N MET A 10 -1.23 0.16 3.53
CA MET A 10 -0.87 -0.56 4.76
C MET A 10 0.60 -0.36 5.17
N THR A 11 1.45 0.03 4.22
CA THR A 11 2.91 0.14 4.44
C THR A 11 3.38 1.57 4.63
N PHE A 12 2.59 2.54 4.20
CA PHE A 12 2.91 3.94 4.27
C PHE A 12 2.48 4.50 5.64
N THR A 13 3.46 4.73 6.51
CA THR A 13 3.24 5.10 7.92
C THR A 13 3.45 6.59 8.19
N GLU A 14 3.60 7.41 7.14
CA GLU A 14 3.67 8.85 7.32
C GLU A 14 2.29 9.39 7.73
N LYS A 15 2.26 10.57 8.35
CA LYS A 15 1.00 11.20 8.73
C LYS A 15 0.14 11.45 7.49
N ASN A 16 -1.16 11.18 7.63
CA ASN A 16 -2.14 11.62 6.63
C ASN A 16 -2.06 13.14 6.49
N SER A 17 -2.33 13.63 5.28
CA SER A 17 -2.61 15.05 5.06
C SER A 17 -3.79 15.47 5.95
N GLU A 18 -3.82 16.72 6.41
CA GLU A 18 -4.93 17.31 7.17
C GLU A 18 -6.24 17.45 6.36
N ASP A 19 -6.35 16.75 5.23
CA ASP A 19 -7.55 16.69 4.40
C ASP A 19 -8.56 15.71 5.03
N ASP A 20 -9.81 16.15 5.21
CA ASP A 20 -10.91 15.32 5.75
C ASP A 20 -11.21 14.06 4.90
N ASP A 21 -10.90 14.10 3.60
CA ASP A 21 -10.96 12.95 2.70
C ASP A 21 -9.72 12.91 1.77
N PRO A 22 -8.67 12.15 2.14
CA PRO A 22 -7.44 12.07 1.38
C PRO A 22 -7.60 11.28 0.06
N ALA A 23 -8.69 10.51 -0.10
CA ALA A 23 -8.97 9.74 -1.31
C ALA A 23 -9.82 10.49 -2.34
N SER A 24 -10.45 11.61 -1.96
CA SER A 24 -11.30 12.45 -2.82
C SER A 24 -10.59 12.96 -4.08
N LYS A 25 -9.30 13.26 -3.98
CA LYS A 25 -8.47 13.79 -5.08
C LYS A 25 -7.91 12.69 -5.99
N MET A 26 -8.02 11.42 -5.58
CA MET A 26 -7.51 10.29 -6.35
C MET A 26 -8.45 9.89 -7.48
N LYS A 27 -7.90 9.20 -8.48
CA LYS A 27 -8.72 8.60 -9.56
C LYS A 27 -9.73 7.60 -9.00
N SER A 28 -10.95 7.61 -9.54
CA SER A 28 -12.10 6.80 -9.07
C SER A 28 -11.82 5.30 -8.95
N PHE A 29 -10.97 4.75 -9.83
CA PHE A 29 -10.59 3.33 -9.79
C PHE A 29 -9.61 2.96 -8.67
N LEU A 30 -9.00 3.96 -8.00
CA LEU A 30 -8.13 3.77 -6.83
C LEU A 30 -8.86 4.13 -5.53
N SER A 31 -9.71 5.16 -5.56
CA SER A 31 -10.48 5.56 -4.38
C SER A 31 -11.54 4.53 -4.01
N ALA A 32 -12.24 3.92 -4.98
CA ALA A 32 -13.26 2.91 -4.69
C ALA A 32 -12.71 1.68 -3.92
N PRO A 33 -11.59 1.06 -4.32
CA PRO A 33 -10.93 0.02 -3.50
C PRO A 33 -10.49 0.50 -2.12
N PHE A 34 -10.05 1.76 -1.98
CA PHE A 34 -9.61 2.32 -0.71
C PHE A 34 -10.78 2.52 0.27
N TYR A 35 -11.91 3.07 -0.18
CA TYR A 35 -13.09 3.19 0.67
C TYR A 35 -13.60 1.82 1.15
N LYS A 36 -13.51 0.80 0.29
CA LYS A 36 -13.84 -0.57 0.69
C LYS A 36 -12.86 -1.13 1.73
N LEU A 37 -11.58 -0.78 1.64
CA LEU A 37 -10.59 -1.12 2.68
C LEU A 37 -10.97 -0.48 4.02
N GLN A 38 -11.33 0.80 4.03
CA GLN A 38 -11.76 1.51 5.25
C GLN A 38 -13.04 0.92 5.85
N GLU A 39 -14.02 0.53 5.02
CA GLU A 39 -15.25 -0.16 5.47
C GLU A 39 -14.94 -1.49 6.17
N VAL A 40 -14.04 -2.29 5.58
CA VAL A 40 -13.60 -3.55 6.20
C VAL A 40 -12.82 -3.27 7.49
N ALA A 41 -11.95 -2.26 7.52
CA ALA A 41 -11.21 -1.86 8.71
C ALA A 41 -12.16 -1.48 9.87
N ARG A 42 -13.21 -0.69 9.61
CA ARG A 42 -14.24 -0.36 10.61
C ARG A 42 -14.94 -1.61 11.14
N THR A 43 -15.29 -2.52 10.25
CA THR A 43 -15.92 -3.80 10.65
C THR A 43 -15.01 -4.60 11.58
N VAL A 44 -13.71 -4.67 11.29
CA VAL A 44 -12.73 -5.36 12.13
C VAL A 44 -12.65 -4.71 13.51
N VAL A 45 -12.52 -3.38 13.60
CA VAL A 45 -12.42 -2.68 14.89
C VAL A 45 -13.69 -2.82 15.72
N GLN A 46 -14.86 -2.77 15.10
CA GLN A 46 -16.13 -2.98 15.80
C GLN A 46 -16.20 -4.36 16.45
N VAL A 47 -15.68 -5.39 15.76
CA VAL A 47 -15.57 -6.74 16.32
C VAL A 47 -14.52 -6.79 17.44
N GLU A 48 -13.35 -6.18 17.26
CA GLU A 48 -12.31 -6.11 18.29
C GLU A 48 -12.81 -5.41 19.57
N ALA A 49 -13.52 -4.29 19.43
CA ALA A 49 -14.16 -3.57 20.53
C ALA A 49 -15.23 -4.43 21.22
N SER A 50 -16.02 -5.20 20.47
CA SER A 50 -17.01 -6.13 21.03
C SER A 50 -16.37 -7.27 21.84
N CYS A 51 -15.12 -7.61 21.54
CA CYS A 51 -14.30 -8.58 22.26
C CYS A 51 -13.55 -7.98 23.47
N GLY A 52 -13.74 -6.69 23.77
CA GLY A 52 -13.10 -6.00 24.90
C GLY A 52 -11.66 -5.54 24.63
N VAL A 53 -11.24 -5.45 23.37
CA VAL A 53 -9.95 -4.84 23.00
C VAL A 53 -10.13 -3.33 22.93
N ASP A 54 -9.28 -2.58 23.64
CA ASP A 54 -9.31 -1.11 23.63
C ASP A 54 -8.62 -0.58 22.37
N VAL A 55 -9.38 -0.41 21.30
CA VAL A 55 -8.95 0.15 20.02
C VAL A 55 -9.89 1.30 19.66
N LYS A 56 -9.31 2.46 19.30
CA LYS A 56 -10.08 3.58 18.79
C LYS A 56 -10.31 3.43 17.28
N GLU A 57 -11.57 3.42 16.87
CA GLU A 57 -11.99 3.23 15.48
C GLU A 57 -11.32 4.23 14.53
N ASP A 58 -11.36 5.52 14.86
CA ASP A 58 -10.78 6.57 14.02
C ASP A 58 -9.27 6.41 13.85
N GLU A 59 -8.53 6.16 14.94
CA GLU A 59 -7.07 5.97 14.88
C GLU A 59 -6.66 4.75 14.06
N PHE A 60 -7.44 3.66 14.12
CA PHE A 60 -7.16 2.46 13.34
C PHE A 60 -7.46 2.66 11.85
N VAL A 61 -8.59 3.27 11.51
CA VAL A 61 -8.96 3.53 10.11
C VAL A 61 -8.01 4.55 9.48
N ASP A 62 -7.61 5.57 10.23
CA ASP A 62 -6.66 6.59 9.78
C ASP A 62 -5.24 6.06 9.63
N SER A 63 -4.92 4.92 10.24
CA SER A 63 -3.62 4.26 10.04
C SER A 63 -3.38 3.81 8.59
N PHE A 64 -4.44 3.64 7.79
CA PHE A 64 -4.34 3.32 6.37
C PHE A 64 -4.21 4.57 5.52
N ASN A 65 -2.99 4.88 5.06
CA ASN A 65 -2.69 6.12 4.35
C ASN A 65 -2.66 5.94 2.83
N CYS A 66 -3.59 6.58 2.10
CA CYS A 66 -3.66 6.48 0.64
C CYS A 66 -2.64 7.34 -0.14
N GLY A 67 -1.82 8.15 0.54
CA GLY A 67 -0.94 9.14 -0.09
C GLY A 67 0.12 8.57 -1.05
N MET A 68 0.40 7.27 -1.00
CA MET A 68 1.31 6.58 -1.92
C MET A 68 0.61 5.78 -3.01
N MET A 69 -0.71 5.65 -2.99
CA MET A 69 -1.44 4.75 -3.88
C MET A 69 -1.27 5.11 -5.37
N GLU A 70 -1.40 6.40 -5.71
CA GLU A 70 -1.24 6.86 -7.10
C GLU A 70 0.21 6.70 -7.58
N ALA A 71 1.16 7.00 -6.71
CA ALA A 71 2.59 6.91 -6.97
C ALA A 71 3.04 5.47 -7.23
N VAL A 72 2.59 4.53 -6.38
CA VAL A 72 2.83 3.10 -6.53
C VAL A 72 2.14 2.54 -7.78
N TYR A 73 0.93 3.00 -8.09
CA TYR A 73 0.25 2.61 -9.33
C TYR A 73 1.04 3.06 -10.56
N ALA A 74 1.52 4.31 -10.59
CA ALA A 74 2.36 4.83 -11.65
C ALA A 74 3.70 4.07 -11.75
N TRP A 75 4.30 3.73 -10.60
CA TRP A 75 5.51 2.91 -10.54
C TRP A 75 5.29 1.53 -11.16
N CYS A 76 4.19 0.84 -10.82
CA CYS A 76 3.88 -0.47 -11.41
C CYS A 76 3.60 -0.39 -12.91
N LYS A 77 3.25 0.79 -13.45
CA LYS A 77 3.09 1.04 -14.89
C LYS A 77 4.38 1.42 -15.62
N GLY A 78 5.53 1.43 -14.93
CA GLY A 78 6.82 1.76 -15.53
C GLY A 78 7.17 3.25 -15.54
N ALA A 79 6.49 4.09 -14.76
CA ALA A 79 6.85 5.52 -14.64
C ALA A 79 8.28 5.71 -14.10
N LYS A 80 8.99 6.76 -14.51
CA LYS A 80 10.34 7.03 -13.96
C LYS A 80 10.24 7.46 -12.50
N PHE A 81 11.28 7.21 -11.70
CA PHE A 81 11.28 7.58 -10.27
C PHE A 81 10.99 9.07 -10.04
N VAL A 82 11.51 9.95 -10.90
CA VAL A 82 11.23 11.39 -10.87
C VAL A 82 9.74 11.71 -10.99
N GLN A 83 9.01 10.97 -11.83
CA GLN A 83 7.56 11.16 -12.00
C GLN A 83 6.79 10.64 -10.78
N VAL A 84 7.24 9.54 -10.19
CA VAL A 84 6.64 9.00 -8.95
C VAL A 84 6.84 9.97 -7.79
N GLN A 85 8.04 10.54 -7.67
CA GLN A 85 8.36 11.52 -6.64
C GLN A 85 7.52 12.80 -6.75
N GLN A 86 7.12 13.21 -7.97
CA GLN A 86 6.22 14.35 -8.18
C GLN A 86 4.76 14.08 -7.77
N LEU A 87 4.36 12.81 -7.66
CA LEU A 87 3.02 12.41 -7.24
C LEU A 87 2.90 12.29 -5.70
N THR A 88 4.01 12.41 -4.99
CA THR A 88 4.08 12.24 -3.54
C THR A 88 4.67 13.47 -2.89
N ASN A 89 4.17 13.87 -1.72
CA ASN A 89 4.80 14.92 -0.91
C ASN A 89 5.89 14.37 0.04
N ALA A 90 6.21 13.07 -0.06
CA ALA A 90 7.21 12.41 0.80
C ALA A 90 8.63 12.63 0.26
N TYR A 91 9.62 12.62 1.16
CA TYR A 91 11.04 12.60 0.76
C TYR A 91 11.39 11.32 0.01
N GLU A 92 12.37 11.39 -0.89
CA GLU A 92 12.79 10.29 -1.77
C GLU A 92 13.16 9.03 -0.96
N GLY A 93 13.85 9.22 0.17
CA GLY A 93 14.23 8.13 1.06
C GLY A 93 13.02 7.44 1.70
N THR A 94 11.95 8.17 2.00
CA THR A 94 10.70 7.59 2.48
C THR A 94 9.99 6.85 1.34
N THR A 95 9.91 7.41 0.14
CA THR A 95 9.38 6.74 -1.05
C THR A 95 10.07 5.39 -1.30
N ILE A 96 11.41 5.37 -1.29
CA ILE A 96 12.20 4.13 -1.48
C ILE A 96 11.96 3.12 -0.37
N ARG A 97 11.94 3.55 0.90
CA ARG A 97 11.67 2.68 2.05
C ARG A 97 10.27 2.06 1.99
N THR A 98 9.26 2.85 1.63
CA THR A 98 7.88 2.37 1.46
C THR A 98 7.78 1.34 0.33
N LEU A 99 8.42 1.58 -0.82
CA LEU A 99 8.44 0.62 -1.92
C LEU A 99 9.14 -0.70 -1.57
N ARG A 100 10.23 -0.65 -0.79
CA ARG A 100 10.91 -1.85 -0.28
C ARG A 100 10.06 -2.62 0.73
N ARG A 101 9.38 -1.92 1.66
CA ARG A 101 8.43 -2.54 2.59
C ARG A 101 7.26 -3.17 1.85
N LEU A 102 6.77 -2.50 0.81
CA LEU A 102 5.68 -3.00 -0.02
C LEU A 102 6.08 -4.27 -0.79
N GLU A 103 7.29 -4.36 -1.31
CA GLU A 103 7.77 -5.57 -1.96
C GLU A 103 7.82 -6.77 -1.00
N GLU A 104 8.30 -6.55 0.22
CA GLU A 104 8.29 -7.59 1.26
C GLU A 104 6.87 -8.00 1.64
N LEU A 105 5.94 -7.05 1.78
CA LEU A 105 4.53 -7.35 2.03
C LEU A 105 3.90 -8.17 0.90
N VAL A 106 4.15 -7.78 -0.35
CA VAL A 106 3.65 -8.52 -1.53
C VAL A 106 4.20 -9.95 -1.53
N ARG A 107 5.49 -10.14 -1.22
CA ARG A 107 6.12 -11.47 -1.10
C ARG A 107 5.45 -12.32 -0.03
N GLN A 108 5.15 -11.75 1.14
CA GLN A 108 4.45 -12.43 2.23
C GLN A 108 3.03 -12.84 1.82
N ILE A 109 2.31 -11.97 1.11
CA ILE A 109 0.97 -12.27 0.62
C ILE A 109 0.98 -13.35 -0.47
N THR A 110 1.99 -13.38 -1.36
CA THR A 110 2.15 -14.46 -2.33
C THR A 110 2.30 -15.81 -1.63
N VAL A 111 3.11 -15.89 -0.58
CA VAL A 111 3.28 -17.11 0.22
C VAL A 111 1.98 -17.50 0.93
N ALA A 112 1.24 -16.53 1.48
CA ALA A 112 -0.06 -16.78 2.11
C ALA A 112 -1.10 -17.29 1.11
N ALA A 113 -1.17 -16.71 -0.09
CA ALA A 113 -2.06 -17.14 -1.16
C ALA A 113 -1.77 -18.60 -1.58
N LYS A 114 -0.49 -18.94 -1.70
CA LYS A 114 -0.03 -20.31 -1.96
C LYS A 114 -0.46 -21.28 -0.86
N ALA A 115 -0.31 -20.89 0.41
CA ALA A 115 -0.68 -21.73 1.56
C ALA A 115 -2.18 -22.05 1.61
N ILE A 116 -3.03 -21.13 1.16
CA ILE A 116 -4.49 -21.31 1.08
C ILE A 116 -4.90 -22.07 -0.19
N GLY A 117 -3.96 -22.31 -1.12
CA GLY A 117 -4.21 -22.99 -2.39
C GLY A 117 -4.87 -22.11 -3.46
N ASN A 118 -4.83 -20.79 -3.31
CA ASN A 118 -5.40 -19.86 -4.28
C ASN A 118 -4.35 -19.45 -5.33
N GLN A 119 -4.27 -20.24 -6.40
CA GLN A 119 -3.30 -20.05 -7.49
C GLN A 119 -3.49 -18.74 -8.27
N GLU A 120 -4.74 -18.29 -8.44
CA GLU A 120 -5.02 -17.02 -9.14
C GLU A 120 -4.43 -15.84 -8.36
N LEU A 121 -4.62 -15.86 -7.04
CA LEU A 121 -4.12 -14.81 -6.16
C LEU A 121 -2.58 -14.85 -6.04
N GLU A 122 -2.00 -16.05 -5.95
CA GLU A 122 -0.54 -16.27 -5.99
C GLU A 122 0.07 -15.64 -7.24
N ALA A 123 -0.41 -16.02 -8.43
CA ALA A 123 0.10 -15.48 -9.71
C ALA A 123 -0.08 -13.96 -9.82
N LYS A 124 -1.18 -13.42 -9.29
CA LYS A 124 -1.47 -11.99 -9.31
C LYS A 124 -0.47 -11.19 -8.46
N PHE A 125 -0.11 -11.70 -7.28
CA PHE A 125 0.86 -11.04 -6.40
C PHE A 125 2.31 -11.29 -6.83
N GLU A 126 2.62 -12.45 -7.40
CA GLU A 126 3.92 -12.71 -8.03
C GLU A 126 4.21 -11.70 -9.15
N LYS A 127 3.25 -11.52 -10.07
CA LYS A 127 3.33 -10.46 -11.10
C LYS A 127 3.41 -9.06 -10.48
N GLY A 128 2.71 -8.83 -9.37
CA GLY A 128 2.78 -7.57 -8.63
C GLY A 128 4.20 -7.28 -8.11
N GLY A 129 4.89 -8.28 -7.57
CA GLY A 129 6.26 -8.16 -7.06
C GLY A 129 7.27 -7.84 -8.16
N GLU A 130 7.15 -8.48 -9.32
CA GLU A 130 8.00 -8.21 -10.50
C GLU A 130 7.92 -6.75 -10.95
N LEU A 131 6.72 -6.16 -10.94
CA LEU A 131 6.51 -4.77 -11.35
C LEU A 131 7.12 -3.74 -10.40
N ILE A 132 7.23 -4.09 -9.10
CA ILE A 132 7.83 -3.21 -8.09
C ILE A 132 9.35 -3.28 -8.18
N LYS A 133 9.90 -4.48 -8.41
CA LYS A 133 11.33 -4.78 -8.36
C LYS A 133 12.09 -4.26 -9.58
N ARG A 134 12.36 -2.95 -9.62
CA ARG A 134 13.15 -2.32 -10.69
C ARG A 134 13.98 -1.13 -10.23
N ASP A 135 14.99 -0.81 -11.04
CA ASP A 135 15.79 0.42 -11.00
C ASP A 135 16.34 0.76 -9.60
N ILE A 136 16.43 2.07 -9.32
CA ILE A 136 17.07 2.68 -8.15
C ILE A 136 16.52 2.19 -6.80
N VAL A 137 15.27 1.73 -6.76
CA VAL A 137 14.60 1.29 -5.53
C VAL A 137 15.25 0.02 -4.98
N PHE A 138 15.85 -0.80 -5.85
CA PHE A 138 16.47 -2.08 -5.52
C PHE A 138 17.99 -2.09 -5.72
N CYS A 139 18.63 -0.93 -5.82
CA CYS A 139 20.08 -0.84 -5.73
C CYS A 139 20.58 -1.44 -4.40
N SER A 140 21.70 -2.16 -4.48
CA SER A 140 22.34 -2.75 -3.30
C SER A 140 22.97 -1.68 -2.43
N SER A 141 23.05 -1.95 -1.12
CA SER A 141 23.82 -1.11 -0.20
C SER A 141 25.29 -1.10 -0.61
N LEU A 142 25.99 0.01 -0.39
CA LEU A 142 27.44 0.11 -0.58
C LEU A 142 28.23 -0.63 0.50
N TYR A 143 27.57 -1.06 1.58
CA TYR A 143 28.16 -1.83 2.68
C TYR A 143 28.00 -3.35 2.53
N LEU A 144 27.46 -3.81 1.39
CA LEU A 144 27.29 -5.23 1.07
C LEU A 144 28.47 -5.77 0.27
#